data_AF-T1DHX2-F1
#
_entry.id   AF-T1DHX2-F1
#
_cell.length_a   1.000
_cell.length_b   1.000
_cell.length_c   1.000
_cell.angle_alpha   90.00
_cell.angle_beta   90.00
_cell.angle_gamma   90.00
#
_symmetry.space_group_name_H-M   'P 1'
#
loop_
_entity.id
_entity.type
_entity.pdbx_description
1 polymer ?
#
loop_
_entity_poly.entity_id
_entity_poly.type
_entity_poly.pdbx_seq_one_letter_code
_entity_poly.pdbx_strand_id
1 'polypeptide(L)' 'KKKMVKSLVLFAVVLVALALTTGSEAGSKYCPPIAELDCNGPCVCVTDRDANGSCPTGFKYDSDRKKCTVNMLLA' A
#
# COMPACT_ATOMS: atom_id res chain seq x y z
N LYS A 1 30.04 -17.12 -33.11
CA LYS A 1 29.11 -17.92 -32.26
C LYS A 1 29.11 -17.48 -30.78
N LYS A 2 30.26 -17.28 -30.10
CA LYS A 2 30.31 -16.83 -28.68
C LYS A 2 29.67 -15.47 -28.35
N LYS A 3 29.64 -14.52 -29.30
CA LYS A 3 29.12 -13.14 -29.09
C LYS A 3 27.59 -13.09 -28.93
N MET A 4 26.86 -13.96 -29.64
CA MET A 4 25.39 -14.04 -29.58
C MET A 4 24.89 -14.58 -28.24
N VAL A 5 25.55 -15.61 -27.68
CA VAL A 5 25.19 -16.20 -26.38
C VAL A 5 25.35 -15.19 -25.24
N LYS A 6 26.44 -14.41 -25.27
CA LYS A 6 26.71 -13.39 -24.25
C LYS A 6 25.67 -12.27 -24.27
N SER A 7 25.19 -11.91 -25.45
CA SER A 7 24.09 -10.94 -25.61
C SER A 7 22.77 -11.52 -25.11
N LEU A 8 22.46 -12.78 -25.42
CA LEU A 8 21.23 -13.44 -24.98
C LEU A 8 21.15 -13.53 -23.45
N VAL A 9 22.29 -13.81 -22.80
CA VAL A 9 22.39 -13.84 -21.33
C VAL A 9 22.16 -12.46 -20.73
N LEU A 10 22.71 -11.40 -21.33
CA LEU A 10 22.47 -10.02 -20.88
C LEU A 10 20.98 -9.64 -20.97
N PHE A 11 20.31 -10.00 -22.08
CA PHE A 11 18.88 -9.77 -22.24
C PHE A 11 18.04 -10.50 -21.19
N ALA A 12 18.39 -11.76 -20.87
CA ALA A 12 17.70 -12.53 -19.85
C ALA A 12 17.85 -11.92 -18.44
N VAL A 13 19.04 -11.41 -18.10
CA VAL A 13 19.29 -10.74 -16.81
C VAL A 13 18.47 -9.45 -16.70
N VAL A 14 18.39 -8.66 -17.77
CA VAL A 14 17.57 -7.43 -17.80
C VAL A 14 16.09 -7.75 -17.61
N LEU A 15 15.57 -8.77 -18.28
CA LEU A 15 14.15 -9.18 -18.15
C LEU A 15 13.81 -9.66 -16.73
N VAL A 16 14.71 -10.40 -16.08
CA VAL A 16 14.54 -10.83 -14.68
C VAL A 16 14.57 -9.63 -13.73
N ALA A 17 15.48 -8.67 -13.97
CA ALA A 17 15.53 -7.45 -13.17
C ALA A 17 14.25 -6.60 -13.31
N LEU A 18 13.69 -6.50 -14.52
CA LEU A 18 12.41 -5.81 -14.74
C LEU A 18 11.23 -6.52 -14.04
N ALA A 19 11.18 -7.85 -14.08
CA ALA A 19 10.13 -8.61 -13.40
C ALA A 19 10.17 -8.48 -11.86
N LEU A 20 11.36 -8.25 -11.28
CA LEU A 20 11.51 -7.99 -9.83
C LEU A 20 11.01 -6.59 -9.43
N THR A 21 10.90 -5.64 -10.36
CA THR A 21 10.39 -4.29 -10.07
C THR A 21 8.86 -4.20 -10.11
N THR A 22 8.18 -5.17 -10.74
CA THR A 22 6.71 -5.30 -10.69
C THR A 22 6.29 -6.16 -9.49
N GLY A 23 6.93 -5.95 -8.34
CA GLY A 23 6.67 -6.62 -7.07
C GLY A 23 6.04 -5.68 -6.07
N SER A 24 4.96 -5.01 -6.47
CA SER A 24 4.01 -4.43 -5.54
C SER A 24 2.68 -4.42 -6.26
N GLU A 25 2.00 -5.56 -6.17
CA GLU A 25 0.56 -5.53 -6.02
C GLU A 25 0.27 -4.58 -4.85
N ALA A 26 0.17 -3.28 -5.16
CA ALA A 26 -0.57 -2.35 -4.36
C ALA A 26 -2.01 -2.84 -4.44
N GLY A 27 -2.30 -3.92 -3.70
CA GLY A 27 -3.63 -4.38 -3.41
C GLY A 27 -4.33 -3.13 -2.94
N SER A 28 -5.25 -2.66 -3.78
CA SER A 28 -5.99 -1.42 -3.55
C SER A 28 -6.85 -1.67 -2.33
N LYS A 29 -6.23 -1.50 -1.15
CA LYS A 29 -6.86 -1.55 0.15
C LYS A 29 -7.78 -0.35 0.16
N TYR A 30 -9.04 -0.64 -0.16
CA TYR A 30 -10.09 0.35 -0.29
C TYR A 30 -10.27 1.03 1.06
N CYS A 31 -10.11 2.35 1.07
CA CYS A 31 -10.58 3.19 2.15
C CYS A 31 -11.83 3.95 1.70
N PRO A 32 -12.77 4.23 2.60
CA PRO A 32 -13.87 5.13 2.28
C PRO A 32 -13.30 6.51 1.91
N PRO A 33 -14.02 7.33 1.11
CA PRO A 33 -13.51 8.60 0.58
C PRO A 33 -13.12 9.64 1.62
N ILE A 34 -13.52 9.44 2.88
CA ILE A 34 -13.18 10.28 4.03
C ILE A 34 -11.87 9.87 4.72
N ALA A 35 -11.21 8.80 4.27
CA ALA A 35 -10.02 8.23 4.90
C ALA A 35 -8.94 7.89 3.89
N GLU A 36 -7.69 7.94 4.36
CA GLU A 36 -6.51 7.59 3.59
C GLU A 36 -5.92 6.28 4.12
N LEU A 37 -5.29 5.50 3.24
CA LEU A 37 -4.59 4.29 3.66
C LEU A 37 -3.22 4.66 4.25
N ASP A 38 -3.04 4.46 5.55
CA ASP A 38 -1.73 4.62 6.18
C ASP A 38 -0.97 3.29 6.21
N CYS A 39 0.22 3.31 5.61
CA CYS A 39 1.15 2.18 5.58
C CYS A 39 2.38 2.41 6.49
N ASN A 40 2.38 3.43 7.36
CA ASN A 40 3.39 3.61 8.42
C ASN A 40 3.13 2.65 9.61
N GLY A 41 2.86 1.38 9.32
CA GLY A 41 2.46 0.35 10.30
C GLY A 41 1.59 -0.74 9.65
N PRO A 42 0.71 -1.43 10.41
CA PRO A 42 -0.35 -2.23 9.79
C PRO A 42 -1.16 -1.35 8.85
N CYS A 43 -1.37 -1.78 7.61
CA CYS A 43 -2.15 -1.00 6.64
C CYS A 43 -3.59 -0.85 7.16
N VAL A 44 -3.95 0.36 7.55
CA VAL A 44 -5.27 0.68 8.09
C VAL A 44 -5.76 1.98 7.48
N CYS A 45 -7.07 2.14 7.37
CA CYS A 45 -7.63 3.40 6.93
C CYS A 45 -7.61 4.38 8.11
N VAL A 46 -7.04 5.57 7.89
CA VAL A 46 -6.92 6.63 8.88
C VAL A 46 -7.64 7.88 8.42
N THR A 47 -8.19 8.62 9.37
CA THR A 47 -8.80 9.93 9.14
C THR A 47 -8.66 10.80 10.38
N ASP A 48 -8.91 12.09 10.22
CA ASP A 48 -8.90 13.06 11.31
C ASP A 48 -10.22 13.06 12.07
N ARG A 49 -10.20 13.68 13.25
CA ARG A 49 -11.44 13.96 13.99
C ARG A 49 -12.18 15.09 13.29
N ASP A 50 -13.51 15.01 13.28
CA ASP A 50 -14.37 16.10 12.82
C ASP A 50 -14.23 17.34 13.72
N ALA A 51 -14.85 18.46 13.33
CA ALA A 51 -14.81 19.72 14.08
C ALA A 51 -15.28 19.61 15.55
N ASN A 52 -16.10 18.61 15.87
CA ASN A 52 -16.55 18.30 17.23
C ASN A 52 -15.54 17.46 18.04
N GLY A 53 -14.35 17.18 17.48
CA GLY A 53 -13.40 16.25 18.06
C GLY A 53 -13.96 14.84 18.17
N SER A 54 -14.81 14.40 17.25
CA SER A 54 -15.33 13.02 17.22
C SER A 54 -14.77 12.30 16.00
N CYS A 55 -14.68 10.96 16.05
CA CYS A 55 -14.36 10.21 14.85
C CYS A 55 -15.61 10.03 13.99
N PRO A 56 -15.47 10.05 12.66
CA PRO A 56 -16.59 9.81 11.77
C PRO A 56 -17.14 8.38 11.95
N THR A 57 -18.37 8.17 11.50
CA THR A 57 -19.10 6.90 11.70
C THR A 57 -18.29 5.70 11.19
N GLY A 58 -18.13 4.69 12.06
CA GLY A 58 -17.38 3.47 11.75
C GLY A 58 -15.88 3.53 12.07
N PHE A 59 -15.35 4.71 12.42
CA PHE A 59 -13.97 4.87 12.86
C PHE A 59 -13.85 4.88 14.38
N LYS A 60 -12.74 4.35 14.88
CA LYS A 60 -12.38 4.39 16.31
C LYS A 60 -11.15 5.25 16.51
N TYR A 61 -11.12 6.04 17.58
CA TYR A 61 -9.94 6.84 17.89
C TYR A 61 -8.79 5.94 18.36
N ASP A 62 -7.66 6.05 17.68
CA ASP A 62 -6.40 5.40 18.01
C ASP A 62 -5.49 6.42 18.72
N SER A 63 -5.26 6.20 20.01
CA SER A 63 -4.53 7.14 20.86
C SER A 63 -3.02 7.17 20.58
N ASP A 64 -2.48 6.09 20.02
CA ASP A 64 -1.07 5.95 19.64
C ASP A 64 -0.77 6.78 18.40
N ARG A 65 -1.64 6.71 17.38
CA ARG A 65 -1.52 7.45 16.13
C ARG A 65 -2.10 8.86 16.20
N LYS A 66 -2.89 9.17 17.24
CA LYS A 66 -3.67 10.42 17.37
C LYS A 66 -4.64 10.64 16.20
N LYS A 67 -5.15 9.55 15.62
CA LYS A 67 -6.01 9.54 14.43
C LYS A 67 -7.18 8.59 14.62
N CYS A 68 -8.23 8.79 13.85
CA CYS A 68 -9.36 7.87 13.77
C CYS A 68 -9.02 6.75 12.78
N THR A 69 -9.15 5.49 13.19
CA THR A 69 -8.77 4.32 12.39
C THR A 69 -9.95 3.38 12.19
N VAL A 70 -9.95 2.69 11.06
CA VAL A 70 -10.85 1.56 10.80
C VAL A 70 -10.09 0.47 10.05
N ASN A 71 -10.33 -0.77 10.45
CA ASN A 71 -9.76 -1.95 9.80
C ASN A 71 -10.82 -2.51 8.84
N MET A 72 -10.86 -1.99 7.61
CA MET A 72 -11.63 -2.62 6.53
C MET A 72 -10.81 -3.75 5.92
N LEU A 73 -10.83 -4.92 6.56
CA LEU A 73 -10.67 -6.17 5.82
C LEU A 73 -11.94 -6.32 4.98
N LEU A 74 -11.85 -6.02 3.68
CA LEU A 74 -12.94 -6.30 2.75
C LEU A 74 -13.29 -7.78 2.87
N ALA A 75 -14.54 -8.07 3.25
CA ALA A 75 -15.12 -9.39 3.22
C ALA A 75 -15.22 -9.93 1.79
#